data_AF-A0A944MX50-F1
#
_entry.id   AF-A0A944MX50-F1
#
_cell.length_a   1.000
_cell.length_b   1.000
_cell.length_c   1.000
_cell.angle_alpha   90.00
_cell.angle_beta   90.00
_cell.angle_gamma   90.00
#
_symmetry.space_group_name_H-M   'P 1'
#
loop_
_entity.id
_entity.type
_entity.pdbx_description
1 polymer ?
#
loop_
_entity_poly.entity_id
_entity_poly.type
_entity_poly.pdbx_seq_one_letter_code
_entity_poly.pdbx_strand_id
1 'polypeptide(L)'
;MFVEQSTVKIWRIRLAFIVLCVVPTCCLCYFAALRQSEGYRQQIADKASKILGRQVQVEGMTHPQPGCLKLTGIEVAGQSLSSVSVVNSKHEVRLAVGGFVLDQHAIPFVVGLVDRWLSEPIQFQKDYLIDIKDFAWQDSGSIENSEVRPLRVECVSAGSGRAIRFFFRDDDKNEIRVARVLKHGSRNGSAEKHVTELQVNVSEAIPVSCIFAALRESGGRHWDFGDKAVFSGQIDISNAGGDWTAECSGTIDHVDLDATTSMLSSHLQGAAKITLNKFLWSRSRIENVDCVCVADRGEIEQVWIDR
;
A
#
# COMPACT_ATOMS: atom_id res chain seq x y z
N MET A 1 -55.65 -27.63 55.49
CA MET A 1 -54.42 -28.22 54.93
C MET A 1 -54.34 -27.83 53.46
N PHE A 2 -53.79 -26.64 53.15
CA PHE A 2 -53.79 -26.04 51.81
C PHE A 2 -52.49 -25.25 51.59
N VAL A 3 -51.35 -25.92 51.36
CA VAL A 3 -50.09 -25.22 51.03
C VAL A 3 -49.26 -25.91 49.94
N GLU A 4 -49.51 -27.17 49.56
CA GLU A 4 -48.63 -27.86 48.59
C GLU A 4 -48.81 -27.47 47.11
N GLN A 5 -49.94 -26.90 46.71
CA GLN A 5 -50.16 -26.54 45.29
C GLN A 5 -49.45 -25.24 44.85
N SER A 6 -48.96 -24.40 45.77
CA SER A 6 -48.31 -23.12 45.41
C SER A 6 -46.83 -23.29 45.07
N THR A 7 -46.14 -24.22 45.72
CA THR A 7 -44.69 -24.45 45.58
C THR A 7 -44.32 -24.91 44.17
N VAL A 8 -45.14 -25.78 43.56
CA VAL A 8 -44.91 -26.28 42.19
C VAL A 8 -45.14 -25.18 41.14
N LYS A 9 -46.14 -24.31 41.33
CA LYS A 9 -46.39 -23.17 40.43
C LYS A 9 -45.26 -22.14 40.54
N ILE A 10 -44.83 -21.82 41.76
CA ILE A 10 -43.73 -20.88 42.00
C ILE A 10 -42.42 -21.42 41.43
N TRP A 11 -42.15 -22.72 41.58
CA TRP A 11 -40.96 -23.36 41.02
C TRP A 11 -40.95 -23.35 39.48
N ARG A 12 -42.09 -23.65 38.83
CA ARG A 12 -42.23 -23.58 37.37
C ARG A 12 -42.05 -22.17 36.82
N ILE A 13 -42.57 -21.14 37.50
CA ILE A 13 -42.42 -19.74 37.09
C ILE A 13 -40.96 -19.29 37.22
N ARG A 14 -40.27 -19.66 38.32
CA ARG A 14 -38.85 -19.35 38.52
C ARG A 14 -37.97 -20.08 37.49
N LEU A 15 -38.28 -21.34 37.19
CA LEU A 15 -37.58 -22.09 36.15
C LEU A 15 -37.78 -21.45 34.77
N ALA A 16 -39.02 -21.09 34.42
CA ALA A 16 -39.33 -20.42 33.17
C ALA A 16 -38.59 -19.06 33.06
N PHE A 17 -38.55 -18.27 34.13
CA PHE A 17 -37.81 -17.01 34.16
C PHE A 17 -36.30 -17.20 33.98
N ILE A 18 -35.70 -18.20 34.63
CA ILE A 18 -34.27 -18.50 34.46
C ILE A 18 -33.98 -18.94 33.02
N VAL A 19 -34.80 -19.82 32.45
CA VAL A 19 -34.59 -20.37 31.11
C VAL A 19 -34.89 -19.35 30.00
N LEU A 20 -35.92 -18.51 30.14
CA LEU A 20 -36.32 -17.54 29.11
C LEU A 20 -35.60 -16.19 29.23
N CYS A 21 -35.19 -15.79 30.43
CA CYS A 21 -34.59 -14.47 30.65
C CYS A 21 -33.12 -14.56 31.03
N VAL A 22 -32.74 -15.41 31.98
CA VAL A 22 -31.35 -15.42 32.49
C VAL A 22 -30.41 -16.13 31.51
N VAL A 23 -30.79 -17.30 31.00
CA VAL A 23 -29.95 -18.08 30.07
C VAL A 23 -29.63 -17.32 28.78
N PRO A 24 -30.59 -16.69 28.07
CA PRO A 24 -30.28 -15.93 26.85
C PRO A 24 -29.41 -14.70 27.12
N THR A 25 -29.62 -14.03 28.25
CA THR A 25 -28.80 -12.87 28.66
C THR A 25 -27.37 -13.29 28.99
N CYS A 26 -27.19 -14.40 29.73
CA CYS A 26 -25.88 -14.98 30.00
C CYS A 26 -25.19 -15.47 28.72
N CYS A 27 -25.93 -16.07 27.77
CA CYS A 27 -25.39 -16.44 26.47
C CYS A 27 -24.95 -15.23 25.64
N LEU A 28 -25.69 -14.11 25.67
CA LEU A 28 -25.31 -12.87 25.01
C LEU A 28 -24.11 -12.20 25.69
N CYS A 29 -24.05 -12.19 27.03
CA CYS A 29 -22.90 -11.71 27.80
C CYS A 29 -21.66 -12.57 27.53
N TYR A 30 -21.80 -13.90 27.51
CA TYR A 30 -20.74 -14.83 27.19
C TYR A 30 -20.28 -14.67 25.74
N PHE A 31 -21.20 -14.49 24.80
CA PHE A 31 -20.88 -14.23 23.40
C PHE A 31 -20.19 -12.88 23.21
N ALA A 32 -20.60 -11.84 23.94
CA ALA A 32 -19.94 -10.53 23.96
C ALA A 32 -18.54 -10.61 24.58
N ALA A 33 -18.38 -11.36 25.68
CA ALA A 33 -17.09 -11.62 26.32
C ALA A 33 -16.15 -12.44 25.41
N LEU A 34 -16.66 -13.45 24.71
CA LEU A 34 -15.90 -14.20 23.70
C LEU A 34 -15.50 -13.32 22.52
N ARG A 35 -16.36 -12.37 22.10
CA ARG A 35 -16.02 -11.38 21.05
C ARG A 35 -14.98 -10.35 21.50
N GLN A 36 -14.84 -10.11 22.81
CA GLN A 36 -13.77 -9.26 23.37
C GLN A 36 -12.54 -10.07 23.82
N SER A 37 -12.62 -11.40 23.78
CA SER A 37 -11.56 -12.28 24.24
C SER A 37 -10.29 -12.13 23.40
N GLU A 38 -9.14 -12.37 24.04
CA GLU A 38 -7.84 -12.37 23.40
C GLU A 38 -7.77 -13.38 22.25
N GLY A 39 -8.43 -14.54 22.38
CA GLY A 39 -8.44 -15.57 21.33
C GLY A 39 -9.12 -15.13 20.02
N TYR A 40 -10.20 -14.35 20.09
CA TYR A 40 -10.83 -13.80 18.88
C TYR A 40 -9.99 -12.68 18.26
N ARG A 41 -9.33 -11.85 19.09
CA ARG A 41 -8.33 -10.87 18.63
C ARG A 41 -7.17 -11.55 17.92
N GLN A 42 -6.66 -12.64 18.47
CA GLN A 42 -5.54 -13.41 17.91
C GLN A 42 -5.92 -14.09 16.59
N GLN A 43 -7.12 -14.65 16.47
CA GLN A 43 -7.61 -15.20 15.19
C GLN A 43 -7.75 -14.13 14.09
N ILE A 44 -8.16 -12.90 14.46
CA ILE A 44 -8.23 -11.78 13.52
C ILE A 44 -6.83 -11.32 13.15
N ALA A 45 -5.93 -11.20 14.11
CA ALA A 45 -4.51 -10.88 13.90
C ALA A 45 -3.84 -11.93 13.00
N ASP A 46 -4.11 -13.22 13.18
CA ASP A 46 -3.58 -14.30 12.34
C ASP A 46 -4.11 -14.25 10.91
N LYS A 47 -5.40 -13.98 10.74
CA LYS A 47 -6.00 -13.78 9.41
C LYS A 47 -5.42 -12.55 8.72
N ALA A 48 -5.32 -11.44 9.43
CA ALA A 48 -4.71 -10.21 8.93
C ALA A 48 -3.23 -10.45 8.57
N SER A 49 -2.51 -11.20 9.40
CA SER A 49 -1.10 -11.52 9.18
C SER A 49 -0.88 -12.37 7.94
N LYS A 50 -1.78 -13.33 7.67
CA LYS A 50 -1.74 -14.13 6.41
C LYS A 50 -1.98 -13.26 5.18
N ILE A 51 -2.93 -12.33 5.26
CA ILE A 51 -3.28 -11.42 4.16
C ILE A 51 -2.14 -10.44 3.89
N LEU A 52 -1.56 -9.86 4.95
CA LEU A 52 -0.51 -8.85 4.87
C LEU A 52 0.90 -9.45 4.73
N GLY A 53 1.06 -10.76 4.96
CA GLY A 53 2.36 -11.45 4.89
C GLY A 53 3.34 -11.05 6.01
N ARG A 54 2.85 -10.37 7.04
CA ARG A 54 3.62 -9.85 8.17
C ARG A 54 2.83 -10.01 9.46
N GLN A 55 3.53 -10.12 10.59
CA GLN A 55 2.88 -10.20 11.89
C GLN A 55 2.15 -8.90 12.18
N VAL A 56 0.87 -9.02 12.51
CA VAL A 56 0.00 -7.92 12.92
C VAL A 56 -0.26 -8.07 14.41
N GLN A 57 0.04 -7.03 15.18
CA GLN A 57 -0.37 -6.96 16.58
C GLN A 57 -1.60 -6.06 16.69
N VAL A 58 -2.53 -6.41 17.59
CA VAL A 58 -3.76 -5.65 17.82
C VAL A 58 -3.98 -5.52 19.32
N GLU A 59 -3.83 -4.31 19.86
CA GLU A 59 -4.05 -4.06 21.29
C GLU A 59 -5.54 -4.07 21.63
N GLY A 60 -6.37 -3.40 20.82
CA GLY A 60 -7.79 -3.22 21.09
C GLY A 60 -8.67 -3.45 19.88
N MET A 61 -9.88 -3.95 20.14
CA MET A 61 -10.85 -4.27 19.10
C MET A 61 -12.27 -3.99 19.59
N THR A 62 -13.02 -3.25 18.78
CA THR A 62 -14.41 -2.88 19.05
C THR A 62 -15.27 -3.09 17.81
N HIS A 63 -16.56 -3.38 18.01
CA HIS A 63 -17.53 -3.52 16.93
C HIS A 63 -18.54 -2.38 17.00
N PRO A 64 -18.27 -1.21 16.38
CA PRO A 64 -19.17 -0.07 16.48
C PRO A 64 -20.53 -0.35 15.84
N GLN A 65 -20.57 -1.15 14.78
CA GLN A 65 -21.77 -1.55 14.06
C GLN A 65 -21.60 -3.00 13.53
N PRO A 66 -22.70 -3.73 13.25
CA PRO A 66 -22.63 -5.03 12.59
C PRO A 66 -21.82 -4.95 11.28
N GLY A 67 -20.82 -5.82 11.11
CA GLY A 67 -19.95 -5.84 9.93
C GLY A 67 -18.82 -4.80 9.92
N CYS A 68 -18.79 -3.90 10.91
CA CYS A 68 -17.70 -2.96 11.14
C CYS A 68 -16.81 -3.44 12.29
N LEU A 69 -15.50 -3.35 12.08
CA LEU A 69 -14.47 -3.71 13.04
C LEU A 69 -13.57 -2.50 13.24
N LYS A 70 -13.47 -1.96 14.45
CA LYS A 70 -12.54 -0.89 14.77
C LYS A 70 -11.42 -1.48 15.61
N LEU A 71 -10.21 -1.42 15.07
CA LEU A 71 -8.97 -1.89 15.64
C LEU A 71 -8.15 -0.69 16.13
N THR A 72 -7.50 -0.81 17.28
CA THR A 72 -6.67 0.23 17.90
C THR A 72 -5.34 -0.35 18.34
N GLY A 73 -4.28 0.46 18.30
CA GLY A 73 -2.93 0.01 18.64
C GLY A 73 -2.49 -1.14 17.74
N ILE A 74 -2.58 -0.92 16.42
CA ILE A 74 -2.19 -1.95 15.46
C ILE A 74 -0.74 -1.70 15.08
N GLU A 75 0.08 -2.73 15.12
CA GLU A 75 1.42 -2.68 14.56
C GLU A 75 1.47 -3.55 13.31
N VAL A 76 1.85 -2.97 12.17
CA VAL A 76 2.05 -3.69 10.91
C VAL A 76 3.47 -3.43 10.44
N ALA A 77 4.28 -4.48 10.37
CA ALA A 77 5.66 -4.39 9.87
C ALA A 77 6.53 -3.33 10.60
N GLY A 78 6.35 -3.15 11.92
CA GLY A 78 7.08 -2.15 12.71
C GLY A 78 6.47 -0.76 12.71
N GLN A 79 5.41 -0.54 11.92
CA GLN A 79 4.68 0.73 11.86
C GLN A 79 3.44 0.69 12.76
N SER A 80 3.34 1.67 13.65
CA SER A 80 2.19 1.83 14.54
C SER A 80 1.07 2.60 13.84
N LEU A 81 -0.09 1.97 13.72
CA LEU A 81 -1.33 2.57 13.24
C LEU A 81 -2.24 2.84 14.44
N SER A 82 -2.50 4.13 14.70
CA SER A 82 -3.27 4.59 15.86
C SER A 82 -4.70 4.04 15.89
N SER A 83 -5.38 4.04 14.74
CA SER A 83 -6.69 3.43 14.59
C SER A 83 -6.96 3.00 13.15
N VAL A 84 -7.56 1.82 13.00
CA VAL A 84 -8.03 1.32 11.72
C VAL A 84 -9.46 0.83 11.86
N SER A 85 -10.38 1.34 11.06
CA SER A 85 -11.72 0.79 10.93
C SER A 85 -11.83 -0.03 9.65
N VAL A 86 -12.22 -1.30 9.78
CA VAL A 86 -12.45 -2.22 8.68
C VAL A 86 -13.95 -2.42 8.50
N VAL A 87 -14.43 -2.17 7.30
CA VAL A 87 -15.80 -2.50 6.86
C VAL A 87 -15.68 -3.58 5.81
N ASN A 88 -16.22 -4.76 6.10
CA ASN A 88 -16.14 -5.91 5.19
C ASN A 88 -17.53 -6.23 4.64
N SER A 89 -17.76 -5.90 3.38
CA SER A 89 -19.01 -6.19 2.66
C SER A 89 -18.85 -7.42 1.76
N LYS A 90 -19.90 -7.79 1.01
CA LYS A 90 -19.87 -8.95 0.11
C LYS A 90 -18.81 -8.83 -0.99
N HIS A 91 -18.67 -7.63 -1.58
CA HIS A 91 -17.83 -7.40 -2.75
C HIS A 91 -16.63 -6.47 -2.46
N GLU A 92 -16.61 -5.85 -1.29
CA GLU A 92 -15.72 -4.72 -1.02
C GLU A 92 -15.22 -4.74 0.43
N VAL A 93 -13.95 -4.43 0.64
CA VAL A 93 -13.31 -4.24 1.94
C VAL A 93 -12.80 -2.80 2.01
N ARG A 94 -13.33 -2.01 2.95
CA ARG A 94 -12.85 -0.66 3.23
C ARG A 94 -12.04 -0.64 4.51
N LEU A 95 -10.87 -0.04 4.47
CA LEU A 95 -10.00 0.25 5.60
C LEU A 95 -9.94 1.77 5.73
N ALA A 96 -10.39 2.34 6.85
CA ALA A 96 -10.13 3.73 7.17
C ALA A 96 -9.02 3.76 8.23
N VAL A 97 -7.90 4.40 7.89
CA VAL A 97 -6.70 4.51 8.70
C VAL A 97 -6.59 5.95 9.20
N GLY A 98 -6.41 6.12 10.51
CA GLY A 98 -6.32 7.44 11.13
C GLY A 98 -5.14 8.25 10.60
N GLY A 99 -3.95 7.68 10.61
CA GLY A 99 -2.77 8.29 10.02
C GLY A 99 -1.71 7.26 9.64
N PHE A 100 -0.90 7.60 8.66
CA PHE A 100 0.18 6.75 8.17
C PHE A 100 1.31 7.60 7.65
N VAL A 101 2.52 7.36 8.15
CA VAL A 101 3.73 8.01 7.67
C VAL A 101 4.48 6.99 6.83
N LEU A 102 4.71 7.29 5.56
CA LEU A 102 5.51 6.43 4.69
C LEU A 102 6.98 6.80 4.81
N ASP A 103 7.74 5.91 5.44
CA ASP A 103 9.19 5.98 5.51
C ASP A 103 9.85 4.95 4.58
N GLN A 104 11.17 5.02 4.44
CA GLN A 104 11.93 4.08 3.62
C GLN A 104 11.81 2.63 4.09
N HIS A 105 11.59 2.40 5.39
CA HIS A 105 11.40 1.06 5.95
C HIS A 105 10.02 0.46 5.59
N ALA A 106 9.01 1.30 5.37
CA ALA A 106 7.66 0.92 4.99
C ALA A 106 7.53 0.66 3.48
N ILE A 107 8.40 1.23 2.64
CA ILE A 107 8.35 1.06 1.17
C ILE A 107 8.38 -0.42 0.75
N PRO A 108 9.33 -1.27 1.22
CA PRO A 108 9.33 -2.69 0.88
C PRO A 108 8.04 -3.42 1.26
N PHE A 109 7.39 -3.01 2.35
CA PHE A 109 6.12 -3.58 2.79
C PHE A 109 4.98 -3.20 1.85
N VAL A 110 4.83 -1.90 1.52
CA VAL A 110 3.81 -1.41 0.58
C VAL A 110 3.95 -2.11 -0.77
N VAL A 111 5.19 -2.30 -1.23
CA VAL A 111 5.48 -2.89 -2.53
C VAL A 111 5.19 -4.38 -2.54
N GLY A 112 5.51 -5.08 -1.45
CA GLY A 112 5.09 -6.48 -1.29
C GLY A 112 3.57 -6.63 -1.27
N LEU A 113 2.85 -5.68 -0.67
CA LEU A 113 1.39 -5.66 -0.67
C LEU A 113 0.81 -5.43 -2.08
N VAL A 114 1.34 -4.45 -2.82
CA VAL A 114 0.97 -4.16 -4.21
C VAL A 114 1.18 -5.37 -5.10
N ASP A 115 2.35 -6.00 -5.00
CA ASP A 115 2.67 -7.20 -5.78
C ASP A 115 1.70 -8.34 -5.48
N ARG A 116 1.43 -8.64 -4.20
CA ARG A 116 0.46 -9.69 -3.83
C ARG A 116 -0.95 -9.39 -4.33
N TRP A 117 -1.39 -8.14 -4.21
CA TRP A 117 -2.70 -7.71 -4.71
C TRP A 117 -2.85 -7.88 -6.23
N LEU A 118 -1.78 -7.69 -7.01
CA LEU A 118 -1.79 -7.87 -8.46
C LEU A 118 -1.53 -9.32 -8.90
N SER A 119 -0.69 -10.06 -8.17
CA SER A 119 -0.24 -11.42 -8.49
C SER A 119 -1.19 -12.51 -8.00
N GLU A 120 -1.98 -12.27 -6.96
CA GLU A 120 -2.83 -13.28 -6.31
C GLU A 120 -4.34 -12.95 -6.42
N PRO A 121 -4.91 -12.77 -7.62
CA PRO A 121 -6.30 -12.32 -7.79
C PRO A 121 -7.33 -13.30 -7.16
N ILE A 122 -6.97 -14.58 -7.03
CA ILE A 122 -7.80 -15.60 -6.38
C ILE A 122 -7.88 -15.37 -4.86
N GLN A 123 -6.82 -14.87 -4.21
CA GLN A 123 -6.84 -14.52 -2.79
C GLN A 123 -7.53 -13.16 -2.57
N PHE A 124 -7.35 -12.24 -3.51
CA PHE A 124 -7.89 -10.88 -3.46
C PHE A 124 -9.06 -10.71 -4.45
N GLN A 125 -10.20 -11.39 -4.22
CA GLN A 125 -11.36 -11.33 -5.12
C GLN A 125 -12.29 -10.12 -4.91
N LYS A 126 -12.13 -9.40 -3.80
CA LYS A 126 -12.93 -8.21 -3.48
C LYS A 126 -12.24 -6.95 -3.95
N ASP A 127 -12.98 -5.86 -4.04
CA ASP A 127 -12.37 -4.53 -4.15
C ASP A 127 -11.86 -4.10 -2.78
N TYR A 128 -10.62 -3.65 -2.71
CA TYR A 128 -9.99 -3.19 -1.47
C TYR A 128 -9.77 -1.69 -1.56
N LEU A 129 -10.24 -0.97 -0.56
CA LEU A 129 -10.10 0.48 -0.48
C LEU A 129 -9.48 0.83 0.86
N ILE A 130 -8.42 1.62 0.83
CA ILE A 130 -7.77 2.17 2.00
C ILE A 130 -7.91 3.69 1.94
N ASP A 131 -8.66 4.26 2.87
CA ASP A 131 -8.73 5.69 3.11
C ASP A 131 -7.81 6.03 4.28
N ILE A 132 -6.71 6.73 4.01
CA ILE A 132 -5.80 7.26 5.04
C ILE A 132 -6.16 8.72 5.23
N LYS A 133 -6.55 9.10 6.46
CA LYS A 133 -6.96 10.48 6.74
C LYS A 133 -5.76 11.43 6.81
N ASP A 134 -4.73 11.03 7.57
CA ASP A 134 -3.54 11.83 7.81
C ASP A 134 -2.31 11.11 7.24
N PHE A 135 -2.01 11.31 5.95
CA PHE A 135 -0.85 10.72 5.26
C PHE A 135 0.29 11.72 5.12
N ALA A 136 1.53 11.28 5.35
CA ALA A 136 2.74 12.06 5.14
C ALA A 136 3.90 11.19 4.65
N TRP A 137 4.83 11.79 3.92
CA TRP A 137 6.12 11.20 3.57
C TRP A 137 7.14 11.53 4.66
N GLN A 138 7.89 10.54 5.13
CA GLN A 138 8.98 10.79 6.07
C GLN A 138 10.23 11.24 5.31
N ASP A 139 10.60 12.50 5.52
CA ASP A 139 11.93 13.10 5.32
C ASP A 139 12.67 12.65 4.04
N SER A 140 11.95 12.60 2.93
CA SER A 140 12.50 12.35 1.59
C SER A 140 12.99 13.68 1.01
N GLY A 141 14.08 14.22 1.56
CA GLY A 141 14.74 15.43 1.05
C GLY A 141 14.02 16.77 1.29
N SER A 142 12.72 16.78 1.60
CA SER A 142 11.99 18.01 1.92
C SER A 142 12.19 18.43 3.38
N ILE A 143 13.22 19.24 3.61
CA ILE A 143 13.30 20.09 4.80
C ILE A 143 12.06 21.00 4.77
N GLU A 144 11.16 20.80 5.74
CA GLU A 144 10.05 21.66 6.20
C GLU A 144 8.57 21.38 5.85
N ASN A 145 8.15 20.61 4.83
CA ASN A 145 6.70 20.42 4.61
C ASN A 145 6.34 19.13 3.83
N SER A 146 6.40 17.95 4.46
CA SER A 146 5.46 16.90 4.02
C SER A 146 4.08 17.28 4.53
N GLU A 147 3.31 18.01 3.72
CA GLU A 147 1.94 18.36 4.05
C GLU A 147 1.14 17.10 4.37
N VAL A 148 0.52 17.07 5.55
CA VAL A 148 -0.32 15.95 5.97
C VAL A 148 -1.62 16.02 5.18
N ARG A 149 -1.87 15.01 4.34
CA ARG A 149 -3.01 15.01 3.40
C ARG A 149 -3.77 13.70 3.40
N PRO A 150 -5.04 13.68 2.99
CA PRO A 150 -5.79 12.44 2.88
C PRO A 150 -5.39 11.67 1.62
N LEU A 151 -4.86 10.45 1.78
CA LEU A 151 -4.50 9.55 0.69
C LEU A 151 -5.55 8.44 0.54
N ARG A 152 -5.91 8.11 -0.70
CA ARG A 152 -6.73 6.94 -1.01
C ARG A 152 -5.96 5.94 -1.86
N VAL A 153 -6.04 4.68 -1.45
CA VAL A 153 -5.53 3.55 -2.20
C VAL A 153 -6.70 2.66 -2.59
N GLU A 154 -6.84 2.37 -3.86
CA GLU A 154 -7.89 1.49 -4.39
C GLU A 154 -7.22 0.33 -5.11
N CYS A 155 -7.65 -0.89 -4.81
CA CYS A 155 -7.31 -2.07 -5.58
C CYS A 155 -8.63 -2.67 -6.06
N VAL A 156 -8.89 -2.58 -7.37
CA VAL A 156 -10.18 -2.93 -7.97
C VAL A 156 -9.99 -3.89 -9.13
N SER A 157 -11.06 -4.59 -9.48
CA SER A 157 -11.10 -5.45 -10.66
C SER A 157 -10.90 -4.62 -11.95
N ALA A 158 -10.02 -5.08 -12.84
CA ALA A 158 -9.71 -4.39 -14.10
C ALA A 158 -9.65 -5.41 -15.26
N GLY A 159 -10.77 -5.57 -15.97
CA GLY A 159 -10.87 -6.54 -17.07
C GLY A 159 -10.62 -7.97 -16.58
N SER A 160 -9.55 -8.58 -17.08
CA SER A 160 -9.12 -9.94 -16.72
C SER A 160 -8.17 -10.01 -15.52
N GLY A 161 -7.82 -8.86 -14.93
CA GLY A 161 -6.94 -8.78 -13.77
C GLY A 161 -7.36 -7.67 -12.81
N ARG A 162 -6.40 -6.91 -12.30
CA ARG A 162 -6.62 -5.91 -11.25
C ARG A 162 -5.83 -4.63 -11.51
N ALA A 163 -6.34 -3.52 -10.99
CA ALA A 163 -5.66 -2.25 -10.99
C ALA A 163 -5.59 -1.68 -9.57
N ILE A 164 -4.44 -1.11 -9.23
CA ILE A 164 -4.20 -0.36 -8.01
C ILE A 164 -4.02 1.10 -8.38
N ARG A 165 -4.64 1.99 -7.60
CA ARG A 165 -4.55 3.44 -7.74
C ARG A 165 -4.18 4.04 -6.40
N PHE A 166 -3.26 4.99 -6.40
CA PHE A 166 -2.90 5.83 -5.26
C PHE A 166 -3.15 7.27 -5.68
N PHE A 167 -3.97 8.00 -4.94
CA PHE A 167 -4.25 9.40 -5.22
C PHE A 167 -4.65 10.14 -3.94
N PHE A 168 -4.37 11.44 -3.90
CA PHE A 168 -4.82 12.29 -2.80
C PHE A 168 -6.31 12.62 -2.97
N ARG A 169 -7.08 12.60 -1.88
CA ARG A 169 -8.54 12.81 -1.95
C ARG A 169 -8.94 14.25 -2.18
N ASP A 170 -8.06 15.16 -1.85
CA ASP A 170 -8.19 16.60 -2.05
C ASP A 170 -7.63 17.05 -3.41
N ASP A 171 -6.93 16.17 -4.14
CA ASP A 171 -6.40 16.44 -5.47
C ASP A 171 -6.30 15.17 -6.34
N ASP A 172 -7.13 15.11 -7.38
CA ASP A 172 -7.20 13.99 -8.32
C ASP A 172 -6.16 14.06 -9.44
N LYS A 173 -5.36 15.14 -9.51
CA LYS A 173 -4.31 15.29 -10.52
C LYS A 173 -3.08 14.44 -10.24
N ASN A 174 -2.81 14.18 -8.96
CA ASN A 174 -1.68 13.39 -8.49
C ASN A 174 -2.11 11.92 -8.35
N GLU A 175 -1.78 11.09 -9.34
CA GLU A 175 -2.15 9.67 -9.38
C GLU A 175 -0.97 8.76 -9.74
N ILE A 176 -0.83 7.67 -8.99
CA ILE A 176 -0.02 6.50 -9.38
C ILE A 176 -0.97 5.35 -9.62
N ARG A 177 -0.94 4.77 -10.82
CA ARG A 177 -1.78 3.66 -11.22
C ARG A 177 -0.94 2.50 -11.71
N VAL A 178 -1.19 1.31 -11.18
CA VAL A 178 -0.60 0.05 -11.63
C VAL A 178 -1.71 -0.89 -12.05
N ALA A 179 -1.76 -1.30 -13.31
CA ALA A 179 -2.72 -2.28 -13.80
C ALA A 179 -1.99 -3.54 -14.24
N ARG A 180 -2.50 -4.71 -13.84
CA ARG A 180 -2.04 -6.00 -14.32
C ARG A 180 -3.22 -6.79 -14.87
N VAL A 181 -3.16 -7.13 -16.15
CA VAL A 181 -4.22 -7.84 -16.88
C VAL A 181 -3.65 -9.05 -17.62
N LEU A 182 -4.47 -10.09 -17.82
CA LEU A 182 -4.05 -11.26 -18.59
C LEU A 182 -3.91 -10.89 -20.07
N LYS A 183 -2.79 -11.28 -20.70
CA LYS A 183 -2.58 -11.07 -22.14
C LYS A 183 -3.56 -11.93 -22.94
N HIS A 184 -4.42 -11.29 -23.74
CA HIS A 184 -5.32 -12.01 -24.63
C HIS A 184 -4.53 -12.89 -25.62
N GLY A 185 -4.86 -14.18 -25.68
CA GLY A 185 -4.27 -15.12 -26.63
C GLY A 185 -3.23 -16.08 -26.06
N SER A 186 -2.97 -16.09 -24.76
CA SER A 186 -2.12 -17.11 -24.11
C SER A 186 -2.86 -18.47 -24.05
N ARG A 187 -2.97 -19.14 -25.20
CA ARG A 187 -3.44 -20.52 -25.30
C ARG A 187 -2.25 -21.46 -25.20
N ASN A 188 -2.30 -22.32 -24.17
CA ASN A 188 -1.50 -23.53 -23.95
C ASN A 188 0.01 -23.35 -23.66
N GLY A 189 0.39 -23.61 -22.41
CA GLY A 189 1.68 -24.21 -22.05
C GLY A 189 2.86 -23.27 -21.78
N SER A 190 2.77 -21.98 -22.10
CA SER A 190 3.74 -20.98 -21.63
C SER A 190 3.22 -20.28 -20.38
N ALA A 191 4.07 -20.06 -19.38
CA ALA A 191 3.73 -19.32 -18.15
C ALA A 191 2.83 -18.11 -18.47
N GLU A 192 1.71 -17.97 -17.73
CA GLU A 192 0.71 -16.91 -17.96
C GLU A 192 1.40 -15.55 -18.12
N LYS A 193 1.43 -15.04 -19.35
CA LYS A 193 2.02 -13.73 -19.62
C LYS A 193 0.99 -12.68 -19.24
N HIS A 194 1.32 -11.91 -18.21
CA HIS A 194 0.55 -10.75 -17.79
C HIS A 194 1.05 -9.51 -18.53
N VAL A 195 0.13 -8.61 -18.85
CA VAL A 195 0.44 -7.24 -19.24
C VAL A 195 0.37 -6.38 -17.99
N THR A 196 1.46 -5.68 -17.70
CA THR A 196 1.57 -4.71 -16.60
C THR A 196 1.72 -3.32 -17.22
N GLU A 197 0.90 -2.40 -16.76
CA GLU A 197 0.92 -0.98 -17.12
C GLU A 197 1.09 -0.17 -15.83
N LEU A 198 2.08 0.72 -15.80
CA LEU A 198 2.28 1.72 -14.76
C LEU A 198 2.08 3.10 -15.38
N GLN A 199 1.27 3.92 -14.72
CA GLN A 199 1.13 5.34 -15.01
C GLN A 199 1.40 6.12 -13.73
N VAL A 200 2.31 7.08 -13.80
CA VAL A 200 2.58 8.04 -12.74
C VAL A 200 2.30 9.41 -13.33
N ASN A 201 1.45 10.20 -12.70
CA ASN A 201 1.23 11.58 -13.03
C ASN A 201 1.17 12.37 -11.73
N VAL A 202 2.27 13.03 -11.39
CA VAL A 202 2.44 13.71 -10.10
C VAL A 202 3.07 15.09 -10.33
N SER A 203 2.29 16.12 -10.03
CA SER A 203 2.77 17.51 -10.00
C SER A 203 3.57 17.83 -8.75
N GLU A 204 3.32 17.08 -7.67
CA GLU A 204 4.04 17.18 -6.41
C GLU A 204 5.20 16.18 -6.36
N ALA A 205 6.23 16.53 -5.59
CA ALA A 205 7.41 15.71 -5.42
C ALA A 205 7.09 14.46 -4.56
N ILE A 206 7.24 13.28 -5.14
CA ILE A 206 7.10 11.99 -4.44
C ILE A 206 8.44 11.26 -4.36
N PRO A 207 8.69 10.43 -3.33
CA PRO A 207 9.96 9.68 -3.24
C PRO A 207 10.18 8.76 -4.46
N VAL A 208 11.36 8.86 -5.08
CA VAL A 208 11.74 8.03 -6.25
C VAL A 208 11.69 6.53 -5.92
N SER A 209 12.02 6.17 -4.68
CA SER A 209 11.95 4.80 -4.16
C SER A 209 10.55 4.19 -4.26
N CYS A 210 9.48 4.97 -4.14
CA CYS A 210 8.11 4.50 -4.37
C CYS A 210 7.86 4.12 -5.84
N ILE A 211 8.41 4.89 -6.77
CA ILE A 211 8.28 4.66 -8.21
C ILE A 211 9.06 3.40 -8.60
N PHE A 212 10.32 3.24 -8.16
CA PHE A 212 11.11 2.06 -8.52
C PHE A 212 10.59 0.78 -7.95
N ALA A 213 9.96 0.86 -6.79
CA ALA A 213 9.42 -0.32 -6.19
C ALA A 213 8.15 -0.80 -6.95
N ALA A 214 7.40 0.11 -7.59
CA ALA A 214 6.39 -0.25 -8.60
C ALA A 214 7.00 -0.78 -9.92
N LEU A 215 8.23 -0.37 -10.25
CA LEU A 215 8.99 -0.79 -11.46
C LEU A 215 9.84 -2.04 -11.28
N ARG A 216 9.68 -2.77 -10.19
CA ARG A 216 10.50 -3.94 -9.87
C ARG A 216 10.53 -5.01 -10.98
N GLU A 217 9.44 -5.18 -11.73
CA GLU A 217 9.35 -6.16 -12.82
C GLU A 217 9.90 -5.67 -14.16
N SER A 218 10.04 -4.36 -14.36
CA SER A 218 10.56 -3.79 -15.61
C SER A 218 12.08 -3.73 -15.68
N GLY A 219 12.77 -4.19 -14.62
CA GLY A 219 14.23 -4.14 -14.52
C GLY A 219 14.78 -2.82 -14.00
N GLY A 220 13.92 -1.89 -13.53
CA GLY A 220 14.31 -0.58 -12.98
C GLY A 220 15.13 -0.62 -11.68
N ARG A 221 15.50 -1.80 -11.19
CA ARG A 221 16.22 -2.03 -9.92
C ARG A 221 17.67 -1.56 -9.89
N HIS A 222 18.18 -1.04 -11.01
CA HIS A 222 19.61 -0.80 -11.17
C HIS A 222 20.01 0.66 -10.99
N TRP A 223 19.07 1.59 -10.85
CA TRP A 223 19.37 3.01 -10.75
C TRP A 223 19.17 3.48 -9.31
N ASP A 224 20.26 3.94 -8.71
CA ASP A 224 20.27 4.51 -7.36
C ASP A 224 20.40 6.03 -7.46
N PHE A 225 19.33 6.77 -7.16
CA PHE A 225 19.33 8.23 -7.13
C PHE A 225 19.56 8.76 -5.71
N GLY A 226 19.80 7.89 -4.75
CA GLY A 226 19.87 8.23 -3.34
C GLY A 226 18.50 8.27 -2.66
N ASP A 227 18.56 8.13 -1.36
CA ASP A 227 17.46 7.97 -0.42
C ASP A 227 16.54 9.21 -0.29
N LYS A 228 17.05 10.38 -0.69
CA LYS A 228 16.36 11.66 -0.63
C LYS A 228 15.79 12.10 -1.98
N ALA A 229 16.02 11.35 -3.04
CA ALA A 229 15.58 11.74 -4.37
C ALA A 229 14.05 11.73 -4.48
N VAL A 230 13.52 12.79 -5.06
CA VAL A 230 12.09 12.98 -5.28
C VAL A 230 11.80 13.24 -6.74
N PHE A 231 10.66 12.76 -7.23
CA PHE A 231 10.21 12.91 -8.61
C PHE A 231 8.90 13.68 -8.68
N SER A 232 8.82 14.60 -9.65
CA SER A 232 7.58 15.23 -10.10
C SER A 232 7.51 15.17 -11.62
N GLY A 233 6.44 14.64 -12.20
CA GLY A 233 6.25 14.53 -13.64
C GLY A 233 5.34 13.38 -14.04
N GLN A 234 5.57 12.87 -15.25
CA GLN A 234 4.81 11.82 -15.89
C GLN A 234 5.70 10.63 -16.25
N ILE A 235 5.21 9.43 -15.96
CA ILE A 235 5.86 8.16 -16.34
C ILE A 235 4.78 7.21 -16.85
N ASP A 236 4.94 6.73 -18.08
CA ASP A 236 4.12 5.67 -18.67
C ASP A 236 5.00 4.48 -19.00
N ILE A 237 4.72 3.33 -18.38
CA ILE A 237 5.50 2.10 -18.55
C ILE A 237 4.57 0.94 -18.84
N SER A 238 4.88 0.15 -19.87
CA SER A 238 4.04 -0.97 -20.30
C SER A 238 4.89 -2.10 -20.87
N ASN A 239 4.43 -3.34 -20.72
CA ASN A 239 4.96 -4.50 -21.46
C ASN A 239 3.94 -5.10 -22.45
N ALA A 240 2.89 -4.35 -22.81
CA ALA A 240 1.83 -4.83 -23.69
C ALA A 240 2.37 -5.40 -25.02
N GLY A 241 3.39 -4.74 -25.59
CA GLY A 241 4.09 -5.12 -26.81
C GLY A 241 4.97 -6.38 -26.70
N GLY A 242 5.12 -6.95 -25.50
CA GLY A 242 5.98 -8.12 -25.23
C GLY A 242 7.31 -7.74 -24.60
N ASP A 243 7.93 -6.66 -25.07
CA ASP A 243 9.04 -5.99 -24.41
C ASP A 243 8.53 -4.83 -23.57
N TRP A 244 9.26 -4.48 -22.51
CA TRP A 244 8.94 -3.28 -21.74
C TRP A 244 9.30 -2.02 -22.54
N THR A 245 8.42 -1.03 -22.44
CA THR A 245 8.57 0.32 -22.98
C THR A 245 8.30 1.33 -21.88
N ALA A 246 9.01 2.45 -21.88
CA ALA A 246 8.87 3.54 -20.94
C ALA A 246 8.93 4.89 -21.66
N GLU A 247 8.01 5.78 -21.32
CA GLU A 247 8.08 7.21 -21.60
C GLU A 247 8.08 7.97 -20.27
N CYS A 248 9.01 8.91 -20.11
CA CYS A 248 9.12 9.71 -18.89
C CYS A 248 9.45 11.16 -19.23
N SER A 249 8.81 12.08 -18.53
CA SER A 249 9.14 13.50 -18.51
C SER A 249 8.91 14.05 -17.10
N GLY A 250 9.73 14.97 -16.64
CA GLY A 250 9.63 15.47 -15.27
C GLY A 250 10.94 15.94 -14.69
N THR A 251 11.00 15.97 -13.38
CA THR A 251 12.13 16.44 -12.60
C THR A 251 12.42 15.44 -11.50
N ILE A 252 13.69 15.07 -11.36
CA ILE A 252 14.21 14.36 -10.20
C ILE A 252 15.06 15.37 -9.43
N ASP A 253 14.66 15.68 -8.20
CA ASP A 253 15.38 16.59 -7.30
C ASP A 253 16.09 15.82 -6.19
N HIS A 254 17.08 16.45 -5.55
CA HIS A 254 17.92 15.85 -4.50
C HIS A 254 18.58 14.51 -4.90
N VAL A 255 19.01 14.39 -6.15
CA VAL A 255 19.79 13.24 -6.62
C VAL A 255 21.13 13.21 -5.92
N ASP A 256 21.46 12.09 -5.28
CA ASP A 256 22.79 11.83 -4.73
C ASP A 256 23.73 11.37 -5.84
N LEU A 257 24.63 12.27 -6.25
CA LEU A 257 25.57 12.00 -7.32
C LEU A 257 26.57 10.88 -6.97
N ASP A 258 26.91 10.71 -5.69
CA ASP A 258 27.84 9.66 -5.25
C ASP A 258 27.17 8.29 -5.41
N ALA A 259 25.93 8.17 -4.96
CA ALA A 259 25.12 6.96 -5.15
C ALA A 259 24.93 6.63 -6.64
N THR A 260 24.53 7.62 -7.45
CA THR A 260 24.25 7.43 -8.89
C THR A 260 25.51 7.09 -9.71
N THR A 261 26.67 7.63 -9.34
CA THR A 261 27.93 7.41 -10.08
C THR A 261 28.79 6.29 -9.49
N SER A 262 28.34 5.62 -8.42
CA SER A 262 29.07 4.54 -7.74
C SER A 262 29.53 3.40 -8.66
N MET A 263 28.78 3.12 -9.73
CA MET A 263 29.07 2.06 -10.71
C MET A 263 29.84 2.55 -11.95
N LEU A 264 30.13 3.85 -12.03
CA LEU A 264 30.91 4.43 -13.12
C LEU A 264 32.40 4.41 -12.77
N SER A 265 33.25 4.50 -13.79
CA SER A 265 34.71 4.53 -13.62
C SER A 265 35.24 5.82 -12.99
N SER A 266 34.37 6.78 -12.75
CA SER A 266 34.70 8.05 -12.13
C SER A 266 33.49 8.59 -11.37
N HIS A 267 33.78 9.33 -10.32
CA HIS A 267 32.79 9.68 -9.31
C HIS A 267 32.45 11.17 -9.31
N LEU A 268 31.18 11.46 -9.04
CA LEU A 268 30.66 12.79 -8.77
C LEU A 268 30.12 12.79 -7.34
N GLN A 269 30.33 13.87 -6.60
CA GLN A 269 29.77 14.04 -5.26
C GLN A 269 28.93 15.30 -5.16
N GLY A 270 27.89 15.26 -4.33
CA GLY A 270 26.97 16.36 -4.09
C GLY A 270 25.54 16.04 -4.52
N ALA A 271 24.66 17.04 -4.38
CA ALA A 271 23.28 16.93 -4.79
C ALA A 271 23.09 17.52 -6.20
N ALA A 272 22.24 16.88 -6.99
CA ALA A 272 21.86 17.35 -8.30
C ALA A 272 20.34 17.33 -8.53
N LYS A 273 19.95 18.11 -9.52
CA LYS A 273 18.63 18.15 -10.09
C LYS A 273 18.69 17.71 -11.54
N ILE A 274 17.92 16.70 -11.89
CA ILE A 274 17.80 16.19 -13.25
C ILE A 274 16.43 16.58 -13.79
N THR A 275 16.40 17.39 -14.84
CA THR A 275 15.18 17.67 -15.61
C THR A 275 15.17 16.75 -16.83
N LEU A 276 14.15 15.91 -16.94
CA LEU A 276 13.89 15.04 -18.08
C LEU A 276 12.85 15.72 -18.97
N ASN A 277 13.29 16.34 -20.07
CA ASN A 277 12.37 16.88 -21.08
C ASN A 277 11.68 15.73 -21.82
N LYS A 278 12.45 14.68 -22.14
CA LYS A 278 11.96 13.47 -22.77
C LYS A 278 12.89 12.29 -22.50
N PHE A 279 12.33 11.19 -22.03
CA PHE A 279 13.02 9.91 -21.94
C PHE A 279 12.17 8.83 -22.60
N LEU A 280 12.75 8.12 -23.56
CA LEU A 280 12.14 6.97 -24.23
C LEU A 280 13.05 5.76 -24.08
N TRP A 281 12.48 4.68 -23.56
CA TRP A 281 13.16 3.39 -23.46
C TRP A 281 12.26 2.29 -24.01
N SER A 282 12.85 1.41 -24.81
CA SER A 282 12.13 0.35 -25.51
C SER A 282 13.11 -0.74 -25.91
N ARG A 283 12.65 -1.99 -25.93
CA ARG A 283 13.46 -3.16 -26.31
C ARG A 283 14.79 -3.25 -25.55
N SER A 284 14.75 -2.97 -24.25
CA SER A 284 15.92 -2.95 -23.36
C SER A 284 17.01 -1.91 -23.72
N ARG A 285 16.67 -0.84 -24.43
CA ARG A 285 17.60 0.23 -24.82
C ARG A 285 16.97 1.60 -24.65
N ILE A 286 17.81 2.59 -24.34
CA ILE A 286 17.41 4.00 -24.38
C ILE A 286 17.34 4.38 -25.87
N GLU A 287 16.14 4.77 -26.33
CA GLU A 287 15.92 5.24 -27.71
C GLU A 287 16.16 6.75 -27.81
N ASN A 288 15.79 7.51 -26.78
CA ASN A 288 15.99 8.95 -26.70
C ASN A 288 16.12 9.38 -25.23
N VAL A 289 17.06 10.28 -24.97
CA VAL A 289 17.14 11.00 -23.70
C VAL A 289 17.50 12.46 -23.99
N ASP A 290 16.59 13.35 -23.62
CA ASP A 290 16.78 14.79 -23.56
C ASP A 290 16.63 15.20 -22.09
N CYS A 291 17.76 15.53 -21.47
CA CYS A 291 17.82 15.86 -20.07
C CYS A 291 18.86 16.94 -19.76
N VAL A 292 18.60 17.69 -18.69
CA VAL A 292 19.53 18.65 -18.10
C VAL A 292 19.81 18.23 -16.68
N CYS A 293 21.09 17.99 -16.36
CA CYS A 293 21.55 17.76 -14.99
C CYS A 293 22.24 19.03 -14.50
N VAL A 294 21.75 19.59 -13.39
CA VAL A 294 22.36 20.74 -12.71
C VAL A 294 22.76 20.27 -11.31
N ALA A 295 24.06 20.30 -11.04
CA ALA A 295 24.59 20.09 -9.69
C ALA A 295 24.80 21.44 -9.01
N ASP A 296 24.58 21.50 -7.70
CA ASP A 296 24.88 22.70 -6.91
C ASP A 296 26.40 22.79 -6.64
N ARG A 297 26.82 22.68 -5.37
CA ARG A 297 28.23 22.49 -5.01
C ARG A 297 28.51 21.01 -4.88
N GLY A 298 29.63 20.60 -5.45
CA GLY A 298 30.05 19.21 -5.46
C GLY A 298 31.53 19.07 -5.82
N GLU A 299 31.98 17.82 -5.82
CA GLU A 299 33.32 17.45 -6.26
C GLU A 299 33.19 16.58 -7.52
N ILE A 300 34.09 16.81 -8.47
CA ILE A 300 34.22 15.99 -9.68
C ILE A 300 35.66 15.47 -9.71
N GLU A 301 35.81 14.18 -9.99
CA GLU A 301 37.15 13.65 -10.22
C GLU A 301 37.81 14.33 -11.41
N GLN A 302 39.09 14.70 -11.22
CA GLN A 302 39.86 15.47 -12.20
C GLN A 302 39.94 14.80 -13.59
N VAL A 303 39.81 13.47 -13.63
CA VAL A 303 39.78 12.65 -14.86
C VAL A 303 38.67 13.06 -15.84
N TRP A 304 37.58 13.69 -15.38
CA TRP A 304 36.52 14.22 -16.24
C TRP A 304 36.81 15.59 -16.83
N ILE A 305 37.69 16.37 -16.20
CA ILE A 305 38.09 17.69 -16.66
C ILE A 305 39.25 17.59 -17.67
N ASP A 306 40.11 16.58 -17.50
CA ASP A 306 41.33 16.40 -18.27
C ASP A 306 41.13 15.71 -19.65
N ARG A 307 39.89 15.53 -20.12
CA ARG A 307 39.55 14.96 -21.45
C ARG A 307 39.13 16.02 -22.46
#